data_AF-A0A7S1S6L4-F1
#
_entry.id   AF-A0A7S1S6L4-F1
#
_cell.length_a   1.000
_cell.length_b   1.000
_cell.length_c   1.000
_cell.angle_alpha   90.00
_cell.angle_beta   90.00
_cell.angle_gamma   90.00
#
_symmetry.space_group_name_H-M   'P 1'
#
loop_
_entity.id
_entity.type
_entity.pdbx_description
1 polymer ?
#
loop_
_entity_poly.entity_id
_entity_poly.type
_entity_poly.pdbx_seq_one_letter_code
_entity_poly.pdbx_strand_id
1 'polypeptide(L)'
;RRSSGWVGQSGRGGDRPGHTMPESDDTALWRRLKAAGEEKPWLAEWTMNFAPFLLLFLTVVVGSMFALDKPLEHGQHVDLGVFAKIIDTCVRGYGPLVPLVLFLVQLLLLDYKGLADREVIRRTHGIPLLPPENFALAFLIIWFLLSVFRVLAYMVIAPYHFYCSDHLFLIASIVALLQMKLYLPHHDFLRHGRKFENGVTAFVGWLLVAACCYETFCTVVYYHTVEASWAGFILGALLFGGASHWWMEHHLAPEKDSVSGAYKPMGDGEAKC
;
A
#
# COMPACT_ATOMS: atom_id res chain seq x y z
N ARG A 1 -47.02 3.71 -41.77
CA ARG A 1 -46.29 3.73 -43.06
C ARG A 1 -45.09 2.81 -42.94
N ARG A 2 -45.09 1.71 -43.68
CA ARG A 2 -43.99 0.74 -43.78
C ARG A 2 -42.94 1.30 -44.75
N SER A 3 -41.68 1.26 -44.38
CA SER A 3 -40.55 1.35 -45.31
C SER A 3 -39.57 0.23 -45.00
N SER A 4 -39.82 -0.89 -45.66
CA SER A 4 -38.85 -1.93 -45.96
C SER A 4 -37.75 -1.35 -46.86
N GLY A 5 -36.48 -1.62 -46.54
CA GLY A 5 -35.38 -1.20 -47.37
C GLY A 5 -34.11 -2.01 -47.14
N TRP A 6 -33.84 -2.89 -48.09
CA TRP A 6 -32.52 -3.30 -48.58
C TRP A 6 -31.71 -4.37 -47.81
N VAL A 7 -31.94 -5.59 -48.30
CA VAL A 7 -30.98 -6.70 -48.42
C VAL A 7 -29.83 -6.27 -49.35
N GLY A 8 -28.58 -6.51 -48.92
CA GLY A 8 -27.37 -6.18 -49.67
C GLY A 8 -26.23 -7.18 -49.43
N GLN A 9 -26.26 -8.27 -50.20
CA GLN A 9 -25.16 -9.09 -50.74
C GLN A 9 -23.86 -9.33 -49.94
N SER A 10 -23.74 -10.58 -49.50
CA SER A 10 -22.62 -11.51 -49.77
C SER A 10 -21.40 -10.98 -50.55
N GLY A 11 -20.34 -10.64 -49.82
CA GLY A 11 -18.97 -10.55 -50.33
C GLY A 11 -18.16 -11.75 -49.84
N ARG A 12 -17.67 -12.57 -50.79
CA ARG A 12 -16.70 -13.66 -50.55
C ARG A 12 -15.43 -13.09 -49.93
N GLY A 13 -15.21 -13.32 -48.64
CA GLY A 13 -13.93 -13.13 -47.99
C GLY A 13 -13.09 -14.38 -48.18
N GLY A 14 -12.05 -14.29 -49.02
CA GLY A 14 -11.09 -15.37 -49.20
C GLY A 14 -10.37 -15.70 -47.89
N ASP A 15 -10.24 -17.00 -47.64
CA ASP A 15 -9.45 -17.57 -46.56
C ASP A 15 -8.00 -17.07 -46.67
N ARG A 16 -7.67 -16.04 -45.89
CA ARG A 16 -6.28 -15.74 -45.59
C ARG A 16 -5.83 -16.75 -44.55
N PRO A 17 -4.77 -17.54 -44.80
CA PRO A 17 -4.20 -18.39 -43.77
C PRO A 17 -3.81 -17.49 -42.61
N GLY A 18 -4.47 -17.70 -41.46
CA GLY A 18 -4.17 -17.00 -40.24
C GLY A 18 -2.74 -17.33 -39.85
N HIS A 19 -1.80 -16.43 -40.14
CA HIS A 19 -0.52 -16.42 -39.48
C HIS A 19 -0.79 -16.16 -38.01
N THR A 20 -0.94 -17.24 -37.24
CA THR A 20 -0.80 -17.22 -35.80
C THR A 20 0.57 -16.63 -35.53
N MET A 21 0.62 -15.37 -35.08
CA MET A 21 1.87 -14.81 -34.61
C MET A 21 2.41 -15.78 -33.54
N PRO A 22 3.69 -16.19 -33.65
CA PRO A 22 4.31 -17.00 -32.62
C PRO A 22 4.15 -16.23 -31.31
N GLU A 23 3.40 -16.85 -30.41
CA GLU A 23 3.26 -16.45 -29.03
C GLU A 23 4.67 -16.13 -28.52
N SER A 24 4.94 -14.87 -28.21
CA SER A 24 6.28 -14.45 -27.84
C SER A 24 6.71 -15.26 -26.61
N ASP A 25 7.93 -15.82 -26.65
CA ASP A 25 8.47 -16.72 -25.62
C ASP A 25 8.32 -16.16 -24.19
N ASP A 26 8.26 -14.83 -24.05
CA ASP A 26 7.97 -14.15 -22.80
C ASP A 26 6.65 -14.61 -22.16
N THR A 27 5.58 -14.76 -22.95
CA THR A 27 4.27 -15.16 -22.41
C THR A 27 4.23 -16.61 -21.94
N ALA A 28 5.05 -17.49 -22.52
CA ALA A 28 5.20 -18.88 -22.09
C ALA A 28 6.04 -18.98 -20.80
N LEU A 29 7.11 -18.18 -20.69
CA LEU A 29 7.90 -18.07 -19.46
C LEU A 29 7.08 -17.51 -18.30
N TRP A 30 6.29 -16.46 -18.53
CA TRP A 30 5.40 -15.90 -17.51
C TRP A 30 4.33 -16.90 -17.06
N ARG A 31 3.77 -17.70 -17.98
CA ARG A 31 2.85 -18.80 -17.63
C ARG A 31 3.52 -19.88 -16.78
N ARG A 32 4.75 -20.27 -17.14
CA ARG A 32 5.52 -21.27 -16.39
C ARG A 32 5.94 -20.75 -15.01
N LEU A 33 6.33 -19.49 -14.89
CA LEU A 33 6.62 -18.85 -13.60
C LEU A 33 5.35 -18.68 -12.76
N LYS A 34 4.20 -18.43 -13.38
CA LYS A 34 2.91 -18.36 -12.67
C LYS A 34 2.43 -19.75 -12.19
N ALA A 35 2.66 -20.79 -12.98
CA ALA A 35 2.35 -22.17 -12.62
C ALA A 35 3.34 -22.78 -11.61
N ALA A 36 4.63 -22.43 -11.71
CA ALA A 36 5.65 -22.82 -10.73
C ALA A 36 5.57 -21.97 -9.45
N GLY A 37 5.01 -20.76 -9.55
CA GLY A 37 4.78 -19.80 -8.47
C GLY A 37 3.41 -19.92 -7.80
N GLU A 38 2.69 -21.03 -7.97
CA GLU A 38 1.55 -21.41 -7.11
C GLU A 38 1.96 -21.65 -5.64
N GLU A 39 3.19 -21.30 -5.26
CA GLU A 39 3.55 -21.08 -3.87
C GLU A 39 2.77 -19.87 -3.31
N LYS A 40 1.57 -20.17 -2.81
CA LYS A 40 0.88 -19.44 -1.76
C LYS A 40 0.81 -17.92 -2.03
N PRO A 41 -0.06 -17.46 -2.95
CA PRO A 41 -0.29 -16.03 -3.19
C PRO A 41 -0.60 -15.26 -1.90
N TRP A 42 -1.20 -15.93 -0.91
CA TRP A 42 -1.42 -15.38 0.42
C TRP A 42 -0.13 -14.99 1.17
N LEU A 43 1.01 -15.64 0.92
CA LEU A 43 2.28 -15.30 1.57
C LEU A 43 2.87 -14.03 0.97
N ALA A 44 2.80 -13.87 -0.36
CA ALA A 44 3.18 -12.62 -1.02
C ALA A 44 2.28 -11.47 -0.56
N GLU A 45 0.97 -11.69 -0.49
CA GLU A 45 0.04 -10.67 0.01
C GLU A 45 0.28 -10.35 1.50
N TRP A 46 0.45 -11.37 2.35
CA TRP A 46 0.75 -11.20 3.77
C TRP A 46 2.06 -10.44 3.97
N THR A 47 3.13 -10.83 3.27
CA THR A 47 4.41 -10.12 3.37
C THR A 47 4.26 -8.67 2.93
N MET A 48 3.55 -8.37 1.84
CA MET A 48 3.33 -6.99 1.42
C MET A 48 2.46 -6.19 2.40
N ASN A 49 1.49 -6.85 3.04
CA ASN A 49 0.65 -6.25 4.08
C ASN A 49 1.47 -5.84 5.28
N PHE A 50 2.35 -6.71 5.77
CA PHE A 50 3.05 -6.49 7.04
C PHE A 50 4.49 -5.97 6.88
N ALA A 51 5.05 -5.97 5.67
CA ALA A 51 6.46 -5.63 5.44
C ALA A 51 6.86 -4.25 5.97
N PRO A 52 6.09 -3.15 5.81
CA PRO A 52 6.48 -1.87 6.37
C PRO A 52 6.65 -1.90 7.89
N PHE A 53 5.71 -2.55 8.61
CA PHE A 53 5.81 -2.71 10.06
C PHE A 53 6.88 -3.73 10.47
N LEU A 54 7.09 -4.78 9.68
CA LEU A 54 8.16 -5.75 9.92
C LEU A 54 9.54 -5.10 9.80
N LEU A 55 9.76 -4.27 8.77
CA LEU A 55 10.99 -3.49 8.63
C LEU A 55 11.17 -2.52 9.79
N LEU A 56 10.10 -1.84 10.21
CA LEU A 56 10.14 -0.96 11.37
C LEU A 56 10.48 -1.74 12.66
N PHE A 57 9.87 -2.90 12.88
CA PHE A 57 10.17 -3.80 14.00
C PHE A 57 11.63 -4.24 14.00
N LEU A 58 12.14 -4.75 12.87
CA LEU A 58 13.54 -5.15 12.73
C LEU A 58 14.48 -3.97 12.99
N THR A 59 14.09 -2.77 12.57
CA THR A 59 14.84 -1.55 12.83
C THR A 59 14.90 -1.22 14.32
N VAL A 60 13.79 -1.37 15.06
CA VAL A 60 13.78 -1.19 16.52
C VAL A 60 14.66 -2.25 17.20
N VAL A 61 14.62 -3.52 16.75
CA VAL A 61 15.49 -4.59 17.25
C VAL A 61 16.96 -4.22 17.05
N VAL A 62 17.36 -3.89 15.82
CA VAL A 62 18.74 -3.52 15.49
C VAL A 62 19.15 -2.28 16.26
N GLY A 63 18.32 -1.23 16.29
CA GLY A 63 18.58 -0.01 17.06
C GLY A 63 18.78 -0.28 18.55
N SER A 64 17.99 -1.18 19.14
CA SER A 64 18.10 -1.56 20.55
C SER A 64 19.45 -2.22 20.87
N MET A 65 20.03 -2.97 19.91
CA MET A 65 21.35 -3.58 20.07
C MET A 65 22.49 -2.55 20.10
N PHE A 66 22.26 -1.35 19.55
CA PHE A 66 23.23 -0.26 19.51
C PHE A 66 22.86 0.92 20.43
N ALA A 67 21.79 0.78 21.23
CA ALA A 67 21.31 1.85 22.08
C ALA A 67 22.33 2.23 23.15
N LEU A 68 22.47 3.53 23.40
CA LEU A 68 23.33 4.05 24.45
C LEU A 68 22.68 3.79 25.82
N ASP A 69 23.51 3.43 26.82
CA ASP A 69 23.05 3.24 28.21
C ASP A 69 22.37 4.49 28.80
N LYS A 70 22.76 5.67 28.31
CA LYS A 70 22.15 6.95 28.67
C LYS A 70 21.72 7.68 27.40
N PRO A 71 20.42 7.95 27.20
CA PRO A 71 19.96 8.73 26.07
C PRO A 71 20.48 10.16 26.17
N LEU A 72 20.61 10.81 25.01
CA LEU A 72 21.01 12.21 24.94
C LEU A 72 19.96 13.10 25.59
N GLU A 73 20.43 14.15 26.27
CA GLU A 73 19.53 15.13 26.87
C GLU A 73 18.85 15.97 25.78
N HIS A 74 17.67 16.50 26.10
CA HIS A 74 16.89 17.31 25.18
C HIS A 74 17.71 18.52 24.70
N GLY A 75 17.90 18.65 23.38
CA GLY A 75 18.71 19.70 22.76
C GLY A 75 20.17 19.33 22.47
N GLN A 76 20.63 18.14 22.88
CA GLN A 76 21.89 17.59 22.39
C GLN A 76 21.69 16.99 20.99
N HIS A 77 22.58 17.33 20.08
CA HIS A 77 22.58 16.83 18.71
C HIS A 77 23.82 15.98 18.47
N VAL A 78 23.63 14.76 17.97
CA VAL A 78 24.74 13.96 17.45
C VAL A 78 25.24 14.61 16.17
N ASP A 79 26.54 14.84 16.06
CA ASP A 79 27.13 15.32 14.81
C ASP A 79 27.23 14.18 13.80
N LEU A 80 26.10 13.85 13.18
CA LEU A 80 25.97 12.79 12.17
C LEU A 80 26.39 13.27 10.76
N GLY A 81 27.08 14.42 10.67
CA GLY A 81 27.44 15.07 9.42
C GLY A 81 26.32 15.90 8.80
N VAL A 82 26.64 16.59 7.70
CA VAL A 82 25.75 17.56 7.04
C VAL A 82 24.46 16.90 6.52
N PHE A 83 24.58 15.71 5.94
CA PHE A 83 23.45 15.00 5.34
C PHE A 83 22.40 14.60 6.38
N ALA A 84 22.82 14.04 7.52
CA ALA A 84 21.92 13.67 8.60
C ALA A 84 21.25 14.90 9.25
N LYS A 85 21.94 16.04 9.36
CA LYS A 85 21.32 17.29 9.84
C LYS A 85 20.21 17.77 8.91
N ILE A 86 20.38 17.63 7.59
CA ILE A 86 19.34 17.98 6.62
C ILE A 86 18.14 17.05 6.80
N ILE A 87 18.35 15.73 6.93
CA ILE A 87 17.27 14.77 7.14
C ILE A 87 16.54 15.08 8.46
N ASP A 88 17.26 15.20 9.58
CA ASP A 88 16.68 15.50 10.90
C ASP A 88 15.89 16.82 10.88
N THR A 89 16.40 17.86 10.22
CA THR A 89 15.68 19.14 10.07
C THR A 89 14.40 18.97 9.25
N CYS A 90 14.48 18.24 8.13
CA CYS A 90 13.33 17.99 7.27
C CYS A 90 12.27 17.14 7.99
N VAL A 91 12.68 16.10 8.71
CA VAL A 91 11.78 15.20 9.44
C VAL A 91 11.18 15.90 10.66
N ARG A 92 11.96 16.65 11.44
CA ARG A 92 11.41 17.39 12.59
C ARG A 92 10.48 18.51 12.15
N GLY A 93 10.87 19.28 11.13
CA GLY A 93 10.10 20.44 10.68
C GLY A 93 8.86 20.05 9.86
N TYR A 94 9.01 19.10 8.94
CA TYR A 94 7.97 18.74 7.97
C TYR A 94 7.42 17.33 8.16
N GLY A 95 7.94 16.52 9.09
CA GLY A 95 7.46 15.18 9.40
C GLY A 95 5.95 15.08 9.64
N PRO A 96 5.30 16.04 10.34
CA PRO A 96 3.85 16.08 10.46
C PRO A 96 3.12 16.20 9.11
N LEU A 97 3.74 16.83 8.12
CA LEU A 97 3.17 17.06 6.78
C LEU A 97 3.49 15.93 5.78
N VAL A 98 4.46 15.06 6.08
CA VAL A 98 4.85 13.95 5.18
C VAL A 98 3.65 13.11 4.71
N PRO A 99 2.71 12.69 5.58
CA PRO A 99 1.53 11.94 5.13
C PRO A 99 0.65 12.75 4.18
N LEU A 100 0.54 14.07 4.36
CA LEU A 100 -0.27 14.93 3.49
C LEU A 100 0.32 14.99 2.08
N VAL A 101 1.65 15.09 1.95
CA VAL A 101 2.32 15.09 0.65
C VAL A 101 2.11 13.77 -0.08
N LEU A 102 2.31 12.64 0.61
CA LEU A 102 2.06 11.32 0.04
C LEU A 102 0.59 11.20 -0.41
N PHE A 103 -0.33 11.67 0.42
CA PHE A 103 -1.75 11.67 0.11
C PHE A 103 -2.04 12.44 -1.18
N LEU A 104 -1.47 13.65 -1.33
CA LEU A 104 -1.64 14.46 -2.54
C LEU A 104 -1.05 13.76 -3.78
N VAL A 105 0.17 13.23 -3.68
CA VAL A 105 0.79 12.47 -4.77
C VAL A 105 -0.11 11.32 -5.21
N GLN A 106 -0.64 10.56 -4.25
CA GLN A 106 -1.54 9.46 -4.57
C GLN A 106 -2.90 9.88 -5.09
N LEU A 107 -3.46 10.96 -4.55
CA LEU A 107 -4.73 11.50 -5.04
C LEU A 107 -4.62 11.89 -6.52
N LEU A 108 -3.46 12.39 -6.93
CA LEU A 108 -3.18 12.83 -8.30
C LEU A 108 -2.76 11.67 -9.22
N LEU A 109 -2.02 10.68 -8.72
CA LEU A 109 -1.45 9.60 -9.55
C LEU A 109 -2.33 8.35 -9.64
N LEU A 110 -3.15 8.04 -8.63
CA LEU A 110 -3.99 6.84 -8.63
C LEU A 110 -5.35 7.13 -9.26
N ASP A 111 -5.63 6.45 -10.37
CA ASP A 111 -6.95 6.42 -10.99
C ASP A 111 -7.90 5.52 -10.17
N TYR A 112 -8.49 6.08 -9.11
CA TYR A 112 -9.44 5.36 -8.25
C TYR A 112 -10.65 4.82 -9.00
N LYS A 113 -11.10 5.52 -10.05
CA LYS A 113 -12.20 5.04 -10.89
C LYS A 113 -11.77 3.79 -11.64
N GLY A 114 -10.60 3.83 -12.28
CA GLY A 114 -10.03 2.66 -12.93
C GLY A 114 -9.76 1.50 -11.97
N LEU A 115 -9.38 1.76 -10.72
CA LEU A 115 -9.23 0.72 -9.69
C LEU A 115 -10.57 0.07 -9.32
N ALA A 116 -11.64 0.85 -9.22
CA ALA A 116 -12.99 0.33 -8.96
C ALA A 116 -13.54 -0.46 -10.15
N ASP A 117 -13.31 0.03 -11.38
CA ASP A 117 -13.72 -0.63 -12.62
C ASP A 117 -13.02 -1.99 -12.80
N ARG A 118 -11.76 -2.08 -12.36
CA ARG A 118 -10.95 -3.31 -12.34
C ARG A 118 -11.23 -4.24 -11.14
N GLU A 119 -12.22 -3.93 -10.32
CA GLU A 119 -12.55 -4.69 -9.10
C GLU A 119 -11.34 -4.87 -8.16
N VAL A 120 -10.42 -3.88 -8.12
CA VAL A 120 -9.33 -3.83 -7.12
C VAL A 120 -9.90 -3.39 -5.78
N ILE A 121 -10.65 -2.29 -5.82
CA ILE A 121 -11.44 -1.79 -4.69
C ILE A 121 -12.92 -2.12 -4.93
N ARG A 122 -13.72 -2.14 -3.87
CA ARG A 122 -15.18 -2.27 -4.01
C ARG A 122 -15.72 -1.14 -4.89
N ARG A 123 -16.88 -1.34 -5.53
CA ARG A 123 -17.56 -0.25 -6.27
C ARG A 123 -18.24 0.76 -5.35
N THR A 124 -18.57 0.35 -4.13
CA THR A 124 -19.12 1.20 -3.08
C THR A 124 -18.34 0.97 -1.80
N HIS A 125 -17.97 2.06 -1.10
CA HIS A 125 -17.15 1.97 0.12
C HIS A 125 -17.97 1.59 1.38
N GLY A 126 -19.31 1.55 1.30
CA GLY A 126 -20.17 1.11 2.42
C GLY A 126 -20.22 2.05 3.63
N ILE A 127 -19.71 3.27 3.52
CA ILE A 127 -19.73 4.27 4.60
C ILE A 127 -20.98 5.13 4.44
N PRO A 128 -21.95 5.08 5.37
CA PRO A 128 -23.28 5.66 5.16
C PRO A 128 -23.30 7.19 4.99
N LEU A 129 -22.27 7.89 5.46
CA LEU A 129 -22.18 9.35 5.42
C LEU A 129 -21.48 9.90 4.18
N LEU A 130 -20.90 9.05 3.32
CA LEU A 130 -20.07 9.48 2.20
C LEU A 130 -20.69 9.06 0.85
N PRO A 131 -20.52 9.85 -0.23
CA PRO A 131 -21.05 9.50 -1.53
C PRO A 131 -20.44 8.18 -2.03
N PRO A 132 -21.26 7.14 -2.28
CA PRO A 132 -20.79 5.76 -2.44
C PRO A 132 -19.78 5.56 -3.57
N GLU A 133 -19.80 6.42 -4.58
CA GLU A 133 -18.98 6.34 -5.79
C GLU A 133 -17.69 7.17 -5.70
N ASN A 134 -17.55 8.05 -4.70
CA ASN A 134 -16.41 8.98 -4.61
C ASN A 134 -15.34 8.49 -3.64
N PHE A 135 -14.55 7.50 -4.08
CA PHE A 135 -13.43 6.95 -3.31
C PHE A 135 -12.38 7.97 -2.90
N ALA A 136 -12.09 8.93 -3.78
CA ALA A 136 -11.12 9.99 -3.51
C ALA A 136 -11.52 10.82 -2.28
N LEU A 137 -12.79 11.24 -2.23
CA LEU A 137 -13.34 11.97 -1.08
C LEU A 137 -13.43 11.08 0.17
N ALA A 138 -13.83 9.82 0.01
CA ALA A 138 -13.90 8.89 1.13
C ALA A 138 -12.53 8.68 1.80
N PHE A 139 -11.48 8.46 0.98
CA PHE A 139 -10.12 8.35 1.49
C PHE A 139 -9.61 9.65 2.09
N LEU A 140 -9.92 10.81 1.49
CA LEU A 140 -9.57 12.11 2.07
C LEU A 140 -10.14 12.26 3.49
N ILE A 141 -11.41 11.89 3.69
CA ILE A 141 -12.10 12.05 4.98
C ILE A 141 -11.55 11.06 6.01
N ILE A 142 -11.38 9.79 5.66
CA ILE A 142 -10.77 8.79 6.57
C ILE A 142 -9.36 9.25 6.98
N TRP A 143 -8.59 9.77 6.03
CA TRP A 143 -7.24 10.25 6.30
C TRP A 143 -7.21 11.49 7.18
N PHE A 144 -8.12 12.43 6.94
CA PHE A 144 -8.27 13.59 7.79
C PHE A 144 -8.62 13.17 9.21
N LEU A 145 -9.57 12.25 9.38
CA LEU A 145 -9.94 11.71 10.70
C LEU A 145 -8.77 10.98 11.39
N LEU A 146 -8.01 10.17 10.66
CA LEU A 146 -6.80 9.52 11.18
C LEU A 146 -5.73 10.53 11.58
N SER A 147 -5.58 11.63 10.83
CA SER A 147 -4.63 12.71 11.14
C SER A 147 -5.05 13.47 12.40
N VAL A 148 -6.34 13.79 12.54
CA VAL A 148 -6.89 14.41 13.76
C VAL A 148 -6.70 13.46 14.95
N PHE A 149 -7.07 12.18 14.80
CA PHE A 149 -6.88 11.18 15.84
C PHE A 149 -5.41 11.05 16.25
N ARG A 150 -4.48 11.04 15.30
CA ARG A 150 -3.03 11.06 15.55
C ARG A 150 -2.62 12.25 16.41
N VAL A 151 -3.07 13.46 16.09
CA VAL A 151 -2.75 14.68 16.87
C VAL A 151 -3.30 14.58 18.29
N LEU A 152 -4.55 14.11 18.45
CA LEU A 152 -5.16 13.93 19.76
C LEU A 152 -4.43 12.87 20.59
N ALA A 153 -4.11 11.72 19.99
CA ALA A 153 -3.36 10.65 20.65
C ALA A 153 -1.95 11.12 21.05
N TYR A 154 -1.29 11.91 20.19
CA TYR A 154 -0.01 12.55 20.51
C TYR A 154 -0.13 13.48 21.72
N MET A 155 -1.15 14.34 21.79
CA MET A 155 -1.34 15.22 22.96
C MET A 155 -1.49 14.44 24.27
N VAL A 156 -2.07 13.23 24.22
CA VAL A 156 -2.20 12.35 25.39
C VAL A 156 -0.89 11.65 25.75
N ILE A 157 -0.07 11.28 24.76
CA ILE A 157 1.17 10.52 24.96
C ILE A 157 2.37 11.43 25.27
N ALA A 158 2.42 12.65 24.73
CA ALA A 158 3.55 13.58 24.87
C ALA A 158 3.97 13.85 26.34
N PRO A 159 3.06 13.96 27.33
CA PRO A 159 3.44 14.09 28.74
C PRO A 159 4.23 12.88 29.29
N TYR A 160 4.10 11.72 28.66
CA TYR A 160 4.71 10.45 29.08
C TYR A 160 5.91 10.06 28.20
N HIS A 161 6.52 11.01 27.47
CA HIS A 161 7.62 10.76 26.53
C HIS A 161 8.83 10.01 27.12
N PHE A 162 9.03 10.10 28.44
CA PHE A 162 10.08 9.36 29.15
C PHE A 162 9.82 7.84 29.23
N TYR A 163 8.56 7.42 29.24
CA TYR A 163 8.16 6.01 29.34
C TYR A 163 7.68 5.43 28.01
N CYS A 164 7.31 6.30 27.08
CA CYS A 164 6.76 5.94 25.79
C CYS A 164 7.28 6.93 24.76
N SER A 165 8.12 6.49 23.83
CA SER A 165 8.67 7.37 22.79
C SER A 165 7.52 7.89 21.90
N ASP A 166 7.19 9.16 22.07
CA ASP A 166 6.22 9.89 21.28
C ASP A 166 6.65 9.94 19.81
N HIS A 167 7.96 10.04 19.55
CA HIS A 167 8.50 10.00 18.20
C HIS A 167 8.27 8.65 17.50
N LEU A 168 8.56 7.52 18.15
CA LEU A 168 8.28 6.19 17.57
C LEU A 168 6.78 5.93 17.41
N PHE A 169 5.96 6.40 18.37
CA PHE A 169 4.50 6.35 18.26
C PHE A 169 4.01 7.08 17.00
N LEU A 170 4.53 8.29 16.77
CA LEU A 170 4.23 9.08 15.58
C LEU A 170 4.72 8.40 14.29
N ILE A 171 5.94 7.85 14.27
CA ILE A 171 6.46 7.13 13.09
C ILE A 171 5.61 5.91 12.78
N ALA A 172 5.21 5.12 13.78
CA ALA A 172 4.32 3.98 13.58
C ALA A 172 2.98 4.40 12.94
N SER A 173 2.44 5.56 13.32
CA SER A 173 1.23 6.12 12.68
C SER A 173 1.46 6.46 11.20
N ILE A 174 2.63 7.01 10.85
CA ILE A 174 3.01 7.32 9.46
C ILE A 174 3.16 6.03 8.66
N VAL A 175 3.79 5.00 9.23
CA VAL A 175 3.98 3.70 8.59
C VAL A 175 2.65 2.99 8.33
N ALA A 176 1.69 3.07 9.25
CA ALA A 176 0.32 2.56 9.02
C ALA A 176 -0.37 3.26 7.85
N LEU A 177 -0.23 4.58 7.74
CA LEU A 177 -0.75 5.35 6.60
C LEU A 177 -0.06 4.96 5.29
N LEU A 178 1.28 4.83 5.30
CA LEU A 178 2.07 4.37 4.16
C LEU A 178 1.69 2.95 3.73
N GLN A 179 1.42 2.05 4.66
CA GLN A 179 1.02 0.66 4.40
C GLN A 179 -0.29 0.60 3.61
N MET A 180 -1.35 1.31 4.05
CA MET A 180 -2.62 1.38 3.31
C MET A 180 -2.42 1.90 1.88
N LYS A 181 -1.48 2.83 1.72
CA LYS A 181 -1.14 3.48 0.45
C LYS A 181 -0.31 2.61 -0.48
N LEU A 182 0.66 1.86 0.05
CA LEU A 182 1.46 0.91 -0.70
C LEU A 182 0.62 -0.29 -1.14
N TYR A 183 -0.37 -0.66 -0.33
CA TYR A 183 -1.17 -1.84 -0.58
C TYR A 183 -1.96 -1.78 -1.91
N LEU A 184 -2.62 -0.65 -2.21
CA LEU A 184 -3.40 -0.49 -3.45
C LEU A 184 -2.60 -0.73 -4.76
N PRO A 185 -1.46 -0.05 -5.03
CA PRO A 185 -0.69 -0.27 -6.25
C PRO A 185 -0.08 -1.67 -6.31
N HIS A 186 0.30 -2.26 -5.18
CA HIS A 186 0.81 -3.65 -5.15
C HIS A 186 -0.29 -4.64 -5.48
N HIS A 187 -1.49 -4.47 -4.92
CA HIS A 187 -2.62 -5.34 -5.21
C HIS A 187 -3.10 -5.18 -6.67
N ASP A 188 -3.14 -3.97 -7.23
CA ASP A 188 -3.41 -3.77 -8.67
C ASP A 188 -2.32 -4.40 -9.55
N PHE A 189 -1.05 -4.32 -9.14
CA PHE A 189 0.07 -4.96 -9.83
C PHE A 189 -0.08 -6.49 -9.85
N LEU A 190 -0.44 -7.11 -8.73
CA LEU A 190 -0.61 -8.56 -8.64
C LEU A 190 -1.77 -9.05 -9.51
N ARG A 191 -2.87 -8.29 -9.62
CA ARG A 191 -4.06 -8.69 -10.40
C ARG A 191 -3.95 -8.37 -11.90
N HIS A 192 -3.41 -7.20 -12.24
CA HIS A 192 -3.48 -6.64 -13.61
C HIS A 192 -2.11 -6.43 -14.26
N GLY A 193 -1.02 -6.69 -13.56
CA GLY A 193 0.34 -6.53 -14.06
C GLY A 193 0.88 -5.10 -13.95
N ARG A 194 1.99 -4.85 -14.66
CA ARG A 194 2.76 -3.61 -14.53
C ARG A 194 2.05 -2.41 -15.15
N LYS A 195 1.79 -1.40 -14.31
CA LYS A 195 1.52 -0.03 -14.74
C LYS A 195 2.57 0.91 -14.20
N PHE A 196 2.97 1.91 -14.98
CA PHE A 196 4.03 2.83 -14.61
C PHE A 196 3.64 3.64 -13.37
N GLU A 197 2.39 4.10 -13.29
CA GLU A 197 1.85 4.91 -12.18
C GLU A 197 1.89 4.14 -10.86
N ASN A 198 1.57 2.85 -10.89
CA ASN A 198 1.66 1.96 -9.73
C ASN A 198 3.12 1.80 -9.28
N GLY A 199 4.04 1.67 -10.23
CA GLY A 199 5.48 1.56 -9.96
C GLY A 199 6.04 2.81 -9.29
N VAL A 200 5.72 4.00 -9.80
CA VAL A 200 6.15 5.29 -9.20
C VAL A 200 5.59 5.44 -7.79
N THR A 201 4.29 5.18 -7.62
CA THR A 201 3.62 5.30 -6.32
C THR A 201 4.21 4.34 -5.29
N ALA A 202 4.45 3.08 -5.70
CA ALA A 202 5.09 2.08 -4.84
C ALA A 202 6.52 2.48 -4.47
N PHE A 203 7.31 2.97 -5.44
CA PHE A 203 8.69 3.41 -5.21
C PHE A 203 8.76 4.57 -4.20
N VAL A 204 7.93 5.60 -4.37
CA VAL A 204 7.88 6.75 -3.44
C VAL A 204 7.46 6.31 -2.04
N GLY A 205 6.46 5.42 -1.93
CA GLY A 205 6.02 4.89 -0.65
C GLY A 205 7.13 4.11 0.07
N TRP A 206 7.86 3.23 -0.66
CA TRP A 206 8.97 2.48 -0.09
C TRP A 206 10.16 3.35 0.32
N LEU A 207 10.46 4.41 -0.45
CA LEU A 207 11.47 5.38 -0.08
C LEU A 207 11.14 6.07 1.25
N LEU A 208 9.86 6.40 1.48
CA LEU A 208 9.39 6.98 2.74
C LEU A 208 9.40 5.99 3.89
N VAL A 209 9.09 4.72 3.65
CA VAL A 209 9.26 3.64 4.65
C VAL A 209 10.74 3.53 5.06
N ALA A 210 11.66 3.56 4.10
CA ALA A 210 13.10 3.53 4.38
C ALA A 210 13.55 4.74 5.20
N ALA A 211 13.06 5.94 4.88
CA ALA A 211 13.32 7.15 5.67
C ALA A 211 12.78 7.03 7.11
N CYS A 212 11.56 6.49 7.29
CA CYS A 212 10.99 6.22 8.60
C CYS A 212 11.81 5.20 9.41
N CYS A 213 12.33 4.17 8.75
CA CYS A 213 13.24 3.20 9.40
C CYS A 213 14.54 3.89 9.82
N TYR A 214 15.16 4.68 8.96
CA TYR A 214 16.37 5.43 9.32
C TYR A 214 16.15 6.32 10.55
N GLU A 215 15.06 7.08 10.57
CA GLU A 215 14.69 7.93 11.71
C GLU A 215 14.40 7.13 12.98
N THR A 216 13.74 5.98 12.85
CA THR A 216 13.50 5.07 13.97
C THR A 216 14.81 4.56 14.54
N PHE A 217 15.75 4.15 13.68
CA PHE A 217 17.07 3.69 14.11
C PHE A 217 17.79 4.79 14.90
N CYS A 218 17.88 6.00 14.36
CA CYS A 218 18.49 7.13 15.05
C CYS A 218 17.78 7.44 16.38
N THR A 219 16.45 7.36 16.40
CA THR A 219 15.65 7.61 17.61
C THR A 219 15.93 6.60 18.72
N VAL A 220 15.98 5.31 18.38
CA VAL A 220 16.26 4.23 19.34
C VAL A 220 17.70 4.29 19.84
N VAL A 221 18.67 4.57 18.95
CA VAL A 221 20.09 4.56 19.33
C VAL A 221 20.44 5.73 20.25
N TYR A 222 19.91 6.92 19.96
CA TYR A 222 20.43 8.16 20.55
C TYR A 222 19.50 8.86 21.54
N TYR A 223 18.17 8.73 21.39
CA TYR A 223 17.24 9.68 22.02
C TYR A 223 16.32 9.09 23.09
N HIS A 224 16.12 7.78 23.13
CA HIS A 224 15.27 7.13 24.12
C HIS A 224 15.92 5.88 24.72
N THR A 225 15.44 5.47 25.89
CA THR A 225 15.75 4.15 26.41
C THR A 225 15.06 3.07 25.58
N VAL A 226 15.64 1.86 25.58
CA VAL A 226 15.09 0.71 24.85
C VAL A 226 13.64 0.44 25.25
N GLU A 227 13.32 0.51 26.53
CA GLU A 227 11.96 0.28 27.05
C GLU A 227 10.96 1.33 26.50
N ALA A 228 11.34 2.61 26.54
CA ALA A 228 10.48 3.68 26.04
C ALA A 228 10.27 3.58 24.51
N SER A 229 11.31 3.17 23.77
CA SER A 229 11.23 2.90 22.35
C SER A 229 10.26 1.75 22.03
N TRP A 230 10.37 0.63 22.73
CA TRP A 230 9.45 -0.50 22.55
C TRP A 230 8.02 -0.15 22.92
N ALA A 231 7.80 0.58 24.03
CA ALA A 231 6.47 1.03 24.44
C ALA A 231 5.83 1.93 23.35
N GLY A 232 6.58 2.90 22.83
CA GLY A 232 6.12 3.78 21.75
C GLY A 232 5.79 3.02 20.47
N PHE A 233 6.68 2.11 20.05
CA PHE A 233 6.46 1.26 18.88
C PHE A 233 5.23 0.35 19.04
N ILE A 234 5.13 -0.41 20.12
CA ILE A 234 4.02 -1.37 20.34
C ILE A 234 2.69 -0.63 20.40
N LEU A 235 2.62 0.46 21.17
CA LEU A 235 1.39 1.24 21.30
C LEU A 235 0.95 1.83 19.95
N GLY A 236 1.89 2.38 19.18
CA GLY A 236 1.63 2.89 17.84
C GLY A 236 1.22 1.79 16.85
N ALA A 237 1.92 0.65 16.87
CA ALA A 237 1.62 -0.48 15.99
C ALA A 237 0.24 -1.09 16.27
N LEU A 238 -0.16 -1.25 17.54
CA LEU A 238 -1.48 -1.76 17.89
C LEU A 238 -2.59 -0.79 17.48
N LEU A 239 -2.44 0.51 17.79
CA LEU A 239 -3.48 1.50 17.52
C LEU A 239 -3.63 1.77 16.02
N PHE A 240 -2.53 2.04 15.31
CA PHE A 240 -2.59 2.43 13.91
C PHE A 240 -2.45 1.25 12.95
N GLY A 241 -1.68 0.22 13.29
CA GLY A 241 -1.57 -1.00 12.50
C GLY A 241 -2.86 -1.82 12.50
N GLY A 242 -3.59 -1.85 13.62
CA GLY A 242 -4.94 -2.43 13.66
C GLY A 242 -5.91 -1.69 12.74
N ALA A 243 -5.88 -0.35 12.76
CA ALA A 243 -6.71 0.48 11.89
C ALA A 243 -6.36 0.32 10.39
N SER A 244 -5.06 0.24 10.05
CA SER A 244 -4.63 0.02 8.66
C SER A 244 -5.06 -1.37 8.16
N HIS A 245 -4.90 -2.40 8.99
CA HIS A 245 -5.32 -3.75 8.66
C HIS A 245 -6.84 -3.84 8.44
N TRP A 246 -7.63 -3.31 9.39
CA TRP A 246 -9.08 -3.23 9.26
C TRP A 246 -9.53 -2.53 7.96
N TRP A 247 -8.87 -1.41 7.63
CA TRP A 247 -9.16 -0.67 6.40
C TRP A 247 -8.91 -1.51 5.14
N MET A 248 -7.79 -2.23 5.10
CA MET A 248 -7.44 -3.10 3.96
C MET A 248 -8.51 -4.18 3.79
N GLU A 249 -8.89 -4.89 4.85
CA GLU A 249 -9.91 -5.94 4.76
C GLU A 249 -11.29 -5.42 4.30
N HIS A 250 -11.71 -4.24 4.74
CA HIS A 250 -13.07 -3.74 4.49
C HIS A 250 -13.25 -3.06 3.13
N HIS A 251 -12.20 -2.44 2.57
CA HIS A 251 -12.31 -1.66 1.33
C HIS A 251 -11.92 -2.43 0.06
N LEU A 252 -11.31 -3.60 0.22
CA LEU A 252 -11.01 -4.47 -0.90
C LEU A 252 -12.25 -5.14 -1.45
N ALA A 253 -12.28 -5.27 -2.78
CA ALA A 253 -13.24 -6.18 -3.39
C ALA A 253 -13.00 -7.58 -2.82
N PRO A 254 -14.02 -8.25 -2.25
CA PRO A 254 -13.87 -9.63 -1.84
C PRO A 254 -13.31 -10.39 -3.03
N GLU A 255 -12.28 -11.21 -2.79
CA GLU A 255 -11.82 -12.14 -3.79
C GLU A 255 -13.05 -12.98 -4.15
N LYS A 256 -13.64 -12.74 -5.32
CA LYS A 256 -14.71 -13.60 -5.80
C LYS A 256 -14.05 -14.95 -5.90
N ASP A 257 -14.43 -15.88 -5.01
CA ASP A 257 -13.92 -17.24 -4.96
C ASP A 257 -13.82 -17.78 -6.39
N SER A 258 -12.63 -17.70 -6.96
CA SER A 258 -12.30 -18.11 -8.31
C SER A 258 -12.38 -19.65 -8.44
N VAL A 259 -12.83 -20.31 -7.38
CA VAL A 259 -12.90 -21.75 -7.17
C VAL A 259 -14.32 -22.31 -7.38
N SER A 260 -15.39 -21.50 -7.45
CA SER A 260 -16.74 -22.03 -7.74
C SER A 260 -17.18 -21.87 -9.20
N GLY A 261 -16.52 -20.99 -9.95
CA GLY A 261 -16.61 -20.94 -11.40
C GLY A 261 -15.71 -21.99 -12.01
N ALA A 262 -16.04 -23.27 -11.78
CA ALA A 262 -15.52 -24.38 -12.58
C ALA A 262 -15.43 -23.89 -14.02
N TYR A 263 -14.21 -23.91 -14.56
CA TYR A 263 -13.97 -23.88 -15.99
C TYR A 263 -14.97 -24.87 -16.57
N LYS A 264 -16.10 -24.38 -17.10
CA LYS A 264 -16.92 -25.18 -17.98
C LYS A 264 -15.95 -25.33 -19.14
N PRO A 265 -15.29 -26.49 -19.35
CA PRO A 265 -14.55 -26.66 -20.58
C PRO A 265 -15.53 -26.22 -21.66
N MET A 266 -15.09 -25.35 -22.58
CA MET A 266 -15.82 -25.17 -23.81
C MET A 266 -16.04 -26.59 -24.31
N GLY A 267 -17.26 -27.11 -24.08
CA GLY A 267 -17.61 -28.44 -24.51
C GLY A 267 -17.30 -28.42 -25.97
N ASP A 268 -16.36 -29.28 -26.36
CA ASP A 268 -15.86 -29.41 -27.71
C ASP A 268 -17.05 -29.26 -28.62
N GLY A 269 -17.11 -28.10 -29.30
CA GLY A 269 -18.20 -27.80 -30.19
C GLY A 269 -18.26 -28.96 -31.15
N GLU A 270 -19.30 -29.77 -31.03
CA GLU A 270 -19.63 -30.82 -31.97
C GLU A 270 -19.53 -30.18 -33.36
N ALA A 271 -18.47 -30.53 -34.07
CA ALA A 271 -18.38 -30.36 -35.50
C ALA A 271 -19.49 -31.22 -36.09
N LYS A 272 -20.68 -30.62 -36.21
CA LYS A 272 -21.74 -31.18 -37.06
C LYS A 272 -21.27 -31.03 -38.50
N CYS A 273 -20.81 -32.14 -39.06
CA CYS A 273 -20.67 -32.37 -40.49
C CYS A 273 -21.97 -32.11 -41.24
#